data_AF-A0A2H0ALZ7-F1
#
_entry.id   AF-A0A2H0ALZ7-F1
#
_cell.length_a   1.000
_cell.length_b   1.000
_cell.length_c   1.000
_cell.angle_alpha   90.00
_cell.angle_beta   90.00
_cell.angle_gamma   90.00
#
_symmetry.space_group_name_H-M   'P 1'
#
loop_
_entity.id
_entity.type
_entity.pdbx_description
1 polymer ?
#
loop_
_entity_poly.entity_id
_entity_poly.type
_entity_poly.pdbx_seq_one_letter_code
_entity_poly.pdbx_strand_id
1 'polypeptide(L)'
;MEEIGKVSNPVWKFFASVKLTIVFLVLLAIFSVAGTMIPQKEGAMEFVQRLNPTTFNLMDFFGLFDLYHAGWFRFLIAMLVLNLVVCSLERFPSAWKRVKARPSVERTKPFEELPDTLLISTERGYQEALGNCLNLFKKRFSAFRSEETEYGTFFLAEKGRFSPLGVYIVHLSVLVILIGALAGSFFGFEGFVKIPEGETVDSIMVRGGNQSLSPGFEIRCDKFTVEFYENGSPKEYKSEVTFLSGGKEIEKRDILVNHPATFKGITFYQSTYEKVAGKELRIKLRKGLDEDLETIDAEIGKKMELPGKEGFFQILDVRHMGTVPAALVSVEIQGAEPTRFWIFEDFEHIKSRLPAQMINSPKFDPAAFKPYTFLLLGVQERYATGLQANQDPGVPVVWAGFILIILGFIVTFFTSHQTIRMFVENKGKKTVIRVTGSASRNRPALDRDIQRLAEDIRSLFAA
;
A
#
# COMPACT_ATOMS: atom_id res chain seq x y z
N MET A 1 -5.85 48.33 5.33
CA MET A 1 -6.65 47.94 4.15
C MET A 1 -7.51 46.76 4.53
N GLU A 2 -8.81 47.06 4.60
CA GLU A 2 -10.00 46.21 4.48
C GLU A 2 -10.15 44.96 5.36
N GLU A 3 -10.95 45.16 6.41
CA GLU A 3 -12.00 44.21 6.78
C GLU A 3 -12.84 43.85 5.54
N ILE A 4 -12.48 42.78 4.85
CA ILE A 4 -13.42 42.13 3.94
C ILE A 4 -14.43 41.42 4.85
N GLY A 5 -15.62 42.00 4.96
CA GLY A 5 -16.76 41.41 5.63
C GLY A 5 -17.00 39.99 5.11
N LYS A 6 -16.66 38.99 5.93
CA LYS A 6 -17.06 37.61 5.64
C LYS A 6 -18.56 37.51 5.81
N VAL A 7 -19.31 37.62 4.72
CA VAL A 7 -20.59 36.93 4.59
C VAL A 7 -20.26 35.44 4.78
N SER A 8 -20.33 34.97 6.01
CA SER A 8 -19.94 33.61 6.33
C SER A 8 -20.99 32.67 5.75
N ASN A 9 -20.69 32.08 4.59
CA ASN A 9 -21.56 31.10 3.97
C ASN A 9 -21.86 30.00 5.00
N PRO A 10 -23.15 29.70 5.31
CA PRO A 10 -23.51 28.67 6.28
C PRO A 10 -22.89 27.30 5.93
N VAL A 11 -22.72 27.00 4.63
CA VAL A 11 -22.04 25.79 4.16
C VAL A 11 -20.58 25.78 4.59
N TRP A 12 -19.87 26.91 4.46
CA TRP A 12 -18.48 27.02 4.91
C TRP A 12 -18.36 26.81 6.42
N LYS A 13 -19.26 27.40 7.22
CA LYS A 13 -19.30 27.22 8.67
C LYS A 13 -19.56 25.77 9.07
N PHE A 14 -20.43 25.07 8.34
CA PHE A 14 -20.69 23.65 8.55
C PHE A 14 -19.42 22.82 8.35
N PHE A 15 -18.72 23.01 7.22
CA PHE A 15 -17.47 22.30 6.92
C PHE A 15 -16.26 22.76 7.75
N ALA A 16 -16.29 23.93 8.38
CA ALA A 16 -15.24 24.42 9.29
C ALA A 16 -15.34 23.84 10.73
N SER A 17 -16.24 22.88 10.97
CA SER A 17 -16.49 22.28 12.28
C SER A 17 -15.55 21.10 12.58
N VAL A 18 -14.85 21.19 13.73
CA VAL A 18 -14.05 20.08 14.27
C VAL A 18 -14.94 18.94 14.79
N LYS A 19 -16.15 19.26 15.28
CA LYS A 19 -17.11 18.23 15.70
C LYS A 19 -17.51 17.35 14.52
N LEU A 20 -17.69 17.96 13.35
CA LEU A 20 -17.99 17.24 12.11
C LEU A 20 -16.82 16.33 11.71
N THR A 21 -15.58 16.80 11.85
CA THR A 21 -14.38 15.98 11.64
C THR A 21 -14.41 14.72 12.50
N ILE A 22 -14.70 14.87 13.80
CA ILE A 22 -14.75 13.74 14.73
C ILE A 22 -15.84 12.75 14.33
N VAL A 23 -17.02 13.22 13.92
CA VAL A 23 -18.10 12.35 13.44
C VAL A 23 -17.65 11.54 12.22
N PHE A 24 -17.03 12.18 11.22
CA PHE A 24 -16.53 11.47 10.04
C PHE A 24 -15.45 10.43 10.39
N LEU A 25 -14.52 10.78 11.27
CA LEU A 25 -13.47 9.85 11.72
C LEU A 25 -14.06 8.63 12.45
N VAL A 26 -15.05 8.83 13.33
CA VAL A 26 -15.72 7.75 14.05
C VAL A 26 -16.49 6.84 13.08
N LEU A 27 -17.24 7.42 12.13
CA LEU A 27 -17.96 6.64 11.13
C LEU A 27 -17.00 5.83 10.25
N LEU A 28 -15.93 6.45 9.75
CA LEU A 28 -14.91 5.75 8.97
C LEU A 28 -14.26 4.62 9.75
N ALA A 29 -13.96 4.83 11.04
CA ALA A 29 -13.39 3.80 11.90
C ALA A 29 -14.36 2.61 12.08
N ILE A 30 -15.63 2.87 12.41
CA ILE A 30 -16.65 1.83 12.56
C ILE A 30 -16.79 1.01 11.28
N PHE A 31 -16.93 1.66 10.14
CA PHE A 31 -17.10 0.97 8.87
C PHE A 31 -15.82 0.24 8.45
N SER A 32 -14.64 0.80 8.68
CA SER A 32 -13.38 0.11 8.40
C SER A 32 -13.24 -1.16 9.22
N VAL A 33 -13.56 -1.11 10.52
CA VAL A 33 -13.55 -2.30 11.39
C VAL A 33 -14.55 -3.34 10.89
N ALA A 34 -15.77 -2.93 10.55
CA ALA A 34 -16.76 -3.83 9.96
C ALA A 34 -16.27 -4.47 8.65
N GLY A 35 -15.62 -3.69 7.78
CA GLY A 35 -15.02 -4.16 6.53
C GLY A 35 -13.91 -5.18 6.74
N THR A 36 -13.11 -5.06 7.80
CA THR A 36 -12.09 -6.07 8.12
C THR A 36 -12.66 -7.39 8.64
N MET A 37 -13.89 -7.39 9.16
CA MET A 37 -14.57 -8.61 9.63
C MET A 37 -15.20 -9.41 8.49
N ILE A 38 -15.46 -8.77 7.34
CA ILE A 38 -16.05 -9.40 6.17
C ILE A 38 -14.93 -9.68 5.17
N PRO A 39 -14.75 -10.94 4.70
CA PRO A 39 -13.75 -11.24 3.68
C PRO A 39 -13.93 -10.36 2.44
N GLN A 40 -12.84 -9.78 1.96
CA GLN A 40 -12.84 -8.84 0.84
C GLN A 40 -12.38 -9.53 -0.46
N LYS A 41 -12.95 -9.12 -1.59
CA LYS A 41 -12.57 -9.58 -2.95
C LYS A 41 -12.52 -11.12 -3.06
N GLU A 42 -11.40 -11.68 -3.53
CA GLU A 42 -11.24 -13.14 -3.73
C GLU A 42 -11.46 -13.97 -2.46
N GLY A 43 -11.10 -13.42 -1.29
CA GLY A 43 -11.37 -14.09 -0.01
C GLY A 43 -12.86 -14.23 0.31
N ALA A 44 -13.74 -13.49 -0.39
CA ALA A 44 -15.17 -13.57 -0.22
C ALA A 44 -15.81 -14.78 -0.91
N MET A 45 -15.16 -15.41 -1.90
CA MET A 45 -15.79 -16.45 -2.72
C MET A 45 -16.30 -17.64 -1.89
N GLU A 46 -15.48 -18.14 -0.97
CA GLU A 46 -15.89 -19.24 -0.07
C GLU A 46 -16.96 -18.79 0.93
N PHE A 47 -16.88 -17.54 1.39
CA PHE A 47 -17.86 -16.97 2.31
C PHE A 47 -19.23 -16.79 1.64
N VAL A 48 -19.26 -16.28 0.41
CA VAL A 48 -20.47 -16.06 -0.40
C VAL A 48 -21.21 -17.38 -0.66
N GLN A 49 -20.49 -18.48 -0.90
CA GLN A 49 -21.11 -19.80 -1.09
C GLN A 49 -21.89 -20.30 0.13
N ARG A 50 -21.58 -19.77 1.33
CA ARG A 50 -22.27 -20.12 2.58
C ARG A 50 -23.45 -19.19 2.89
N LEU A 51 -23.62 -18.09 2.14
CA LEU A 51 -24.70 -17.13 2.36
C LEU A 51 -25.97 -17.56 1.62
N ASN A 52 -27.12 -17.24 2.23
CA ASN A 52 -28.38 -17.32 1.50
C ASN A 52 -28.49 -16.16 0.48
N PRO A 53 -29.34 -16.28 -0.56
CA PRO A 53 -29.45 -15.27 -1.62
C PRO A 53 -29.85 -13.88 -1.13
N THR A 54 -30.71 -13.78 -0.11
CA THR A 54 -31.19 -12.50 0.42
C THR A 54 -30.07 -11.73 1.13
N THR A 55 -29.30 -12.43 1.97
CA THR A 55 -28.14 -11.86 2.67
C THR A 55 -27.07 -11.45 1.67
N PHE A 56 -26.78 -12.29 0.67
CA PHE A 56 -25.85 -11.96 -0.41
C PHE A 56 -26.26 -10.66 -1.13
N ASN A 57 -27.49 -10.58 -1.64
CA ASN A 57 -27.97 -9.41 -2.36
C ASN A 57 -27.93 -8.13 -1.52
N LEU A 58 -28.22 -8.21 -0.23
CA LEU A 58 -28.16 -7.06 0.67
C LEU A 58 -26.70 -6.60 0.87
N MET A 59 -25.78 -7.52 1.14
CA MET A 59 -24.37 -7.21 1.33
C MET A 59 -23.72 -6.67 0.07
N ASP A 60 -24.07 -7.24 -1.09
CA ASP A 60 -23.60 -6.80 -2.40
C ASP A 60 -24.15 -5.41 -2.76
N PHE A 61 -25.42 -5.14 -2.48
CA PHE A 61 -26.02 -3.82 -2.68
C PHE A 61 -25.30 -2.70 -1.92
N PHE A 62 -24.87 -2.98 -0.68
CA PHE A 62 -24.06 -2.04 0.11
C PHE A 62 -22.57 -2.08 -0.23
N GLY A 63 -22.12 -2.98 -1.10
CA GLY A 63 -20.73 -3.13 -1.50
C GLY A 63 -19.82 -3.65 -0.39
N LEU A 64 -20.32 -4.49 0.53
CA LEU A 64 -19.56 -4.90 1.72
C LEU A 64 -18.39 -5.85 1.43
N PHE A 65 -18.41 -6.54 0.28
CA PHE A 65 -17.31 -7.40 -0.19
C PHE A 65 -16.17 -6.62 -0.87
N ASP A 66 -16.41 -5.33 -1.15
CA ASP A 66 -15.42 -4.38 -1.65
C ASP A 66 -15.68 -2.97 -1.07
N LEU A 67 -15.67 -2.91 0.27
CA LEU A 67 -16.12 -1.74 1.04
C LEU A 67 -15.41 -0.44 0.62
N TYR A 68 -14.10 -0.53 0.35
CA TYR A 68 -13.26 0.62 0.01
C TYR A 68 -13.58 1.22 -1.37
N HIS A 69 -14.23 0.46 -2.25
CA HIS A 69 -14.69 0.92 -3.55
C HIS A 69 -16.16 1.37 -3.55
N ALA A 70 -16.91 1.07 -2.48
CA ALA A 70 -18.31 1.45 -2.33
C ALA A 70 -18.50 2.97 -2.38
N GLY A 71 -19.47 3.42 -3.19
CA GLY A 71 -19.69 4.85 -3.46
C GLY A 71 -19.98 5.68 -2.20
N TRP A 72 -20.75 5.13 -1.25
CA TRP A 72 -21.07 5.81 0.01
C TRP A 72 -19.86 5.93 0.94
N PHE A 73 -18.95 4.94 0.93
CA PHE A 73 -17.73 4.97 1.73
C PHE A 73 -16.74 6.00 1.16
N ARG A 74 -16.58 6.04 -0.16
CA ARG A 74 -15.80 7.08 -0.86
C ARG A 74 -16.37 8.48 -0.63
N PHE A 75 -17.70 8.61 -0.61
CA PHE A 75 -18.36 9.87 -0.28
C PHE A 75 -18.01 10.34 1.14
N LEU A 76 -18.00 9.43 2.12
CA LEU A 76 -17.59 9.73 3.50
C LEU A 76 -16.13 10.23 3.57
N ILE A 77 -15.21 9.58 2.85
CA ILE A 77 -13.81 10.03 2.72
C ILE A 77 -13.74 11.42 2.08
N ALA A 78 -14.45 11.64 0.98
CA ALA A 78 -14.47 12.93 0.28
C ALA A 78 -14.99 14.07 1.17
N MET A 79 -16.01 13.79 1.99
CA MET A 79 -16.53 14.75 2.96
C MET A 79 -15.54 15.05 4.08
N LEU A 80 -14.79 14.06 4.56
CA LEU A 80 -13.69 14.28 5.51
C LEU A 80 -12.59 15.14 4.90
N VAL A 81 -12.18 14.88 3.65
CA VAL A 81 -11.18 15.68 2.92
C VAL A 81 -11.64 17.13 2.82
N LEU A 82 -12.86 17.36 2.37
CA LEU A 82 -13.41 18.70 2.23
C LEU A 82 -13.44 19.43 3.58
N ASN A 83 -13.90 18.75 4.63
CA ASN A 83 -13.90 19.28 5.99
C ASN A 83 -12.48 19.63 6.48
N LEU A 84 -11.49 18.77 6.25
CA LEU A 84 -10.10 18.98 6.63
C LEU A 84 -9.50 20.21 5.92
N VAL A 85 -9.77 20.36 4.62
CA VAL A 85 -9.32 21.52 3.83
C VAL A 85 -9.94 22.80 4.37
N VAL A 86 -11.27 22.84 4.54
CA VAL A 86 -11.99 24.03 5.03
C VAL A 86 -11.54 24.41 6.45
N CYS A 87 -11.43 23.44 7.36
CA CYS A 87 -10.92 23.66 8.72
C CYS A 87 -9.51 24.23 8.73
N SER A 88 -8.65 23.73 7.84
CA SER A 88 -7.27 24.21 7.72
C SER A 88 -7.22 25.65 7.19
N LEU A 89 -7.96 25.94 6.12
CA LEU A 89 -8.01 27.28 5.53
C LEU A 89 -8.60 28.32 6.48
N GLU A 90 -9.65 27.98 7.22
CA GLU A 90 -10.28 28.90 8.18
C GLU A 90 -9.34 29.25 9.36
N ARG A 91 -8.54 28.27 9.81
CA ARG A 91 -7.67 28.44 11.00
C ARG A 91 -6.27 28.96 10.66
N PHE A 92 -5.81 28.78 9.43
CA PHE A 92 -4.46 29.14 8.99
C PHE A 92 -4.10 30.62 9.22
N PRO A 93 -4.97 31.61 8.91
CA PRO A 93 -4.64 33.02 9.12
C PRO A 93 -4.31 33.35 10.58
N SER A 94 -5.05 32.79 11.53
CA SER A 94 -4.81 32.98 12.96
C SER A 94 -3.50 32.33 13.41
N ALA A 95 -3.16 31.14 12.89
CA ALA A 95 -1.87 30.52 13.16
C ALA A 95 -0.71 31.35 12.59
N TRP A 96 -0.85 31.84 11.36
CA TRP A 96 0.15 32.68 10.71
C TRP A 96 0.35 34.03 11.41
N LYS A 97 -0.73 34.65 11.88
CA LYS A 97 -0.68 35.86 12.73
C LYS A 97 0.14 35.60 14.01
N ARG A 98 -0.03 34.45 14.68
CA ARG A 98 0.79 34.10 15.86
C ARG A 98 2.27 33.91 15.53
N VAL A 99 2.58 33.28 14.39
CA VAL A 99 3.97 33.13 13.93
C VAL A 99 4.58 34.49 13.63
N LYS A 100 3.86 35.39 12.96
CA LYS A 100 4.36 36.73 12.62
C LYS A 100 4.41 37.69 13.80
N ALA A 101 3.57 37.49 14.82
CA ALA A 101 3.52 38.34 16.00
C ALA A 101 4.91 38.45 16.63
N ARG A 102 5.40 39.68 16.77
CA ARG A 102 6.66 39.98 17.47
C ARG A 102 6.30 40.43 18.88
N PRO A 103 6.49 39.58 19.90
CA PRO A 103 6.23 40.00 21.28
C PRO A 103 7.12 41.20 21.64
N SER A 104 6.56 42.14 22.41
CA SER A 104 7.30 43.25 23.01
C SER A 104 8.41 42.70 23.91
N VAL A 105 9.58 43.36 23.88
CA VAL A 105 10.72 43.01 24.74
C VAL A 105 10.48 43.60 26.13
N GLU A 106 10.12 44.88 26.20
CA GLU A 106 9.65 45.50 27.43
C GLU A 106 8.25 44.99 27.82
N ARG A 107 8.20 44.20 28.91
CA ARG A 107 6.96 43.81 29.61
C ARG A 107 7.25 43.65 31.10
N THR A 108 6.57 44.42 31.94
CA THR A 108 6.71 44.37 33.41
C THR A 108 5.82 43.30 34.04
N LYS A 109 4.58 43.12 33.57
CA LYS A 109 3.60 42.15 34.12
C LYS A 109 4.13 40.74 34.39
N PRO A 110 4.91 40.10 33.49
CA PRO A 110 5.44 38.75 33.74
C PRO A 110 6.43 38.65 34.92
N PHE A 111 6.85 39.78 35.48
CA PHE A 111 7.81 39.89 36.57
C PHE A 111 7.20 40.34 37.91
N GLU A 112 5.90 40.64 37.95
CA GLU A 112 5.21 41.17 39.15
C GLU A 112 5.06 40.10 40.26
N GLU A 113 4.80 38.84 39.89
CA GLU A 113 4.58 37.74 40.82
C GLU A 113 5.55 36.58 40.52
N LEU A 114 6.80 36.71 40.94
CA LEU A 114 7.82 35.68 40.77
C LEU A 114 8.23 35.07 42.12
N PRO A 115 8.40 33.73 42.20
CA PRO A 115 9.03 33.10 43.35
C PRO A 115 10.43 33.64 43.60
N ASP A 116 10.86 33.69 44.86
CA ASP A 116 12.21 34.13 45.26
C ASP A 116 13.32 33.33 44.55
N THR A 117 13.04 32.08 44.19
CA THR A 117 13.96 31.22 43.44
C THR A 117 14.27 31.74 42.02
N LEU A 118 13.50 32.70 41.48
CA LEU A 118 13.72 33.32 40.18
C LEU A 118 14.17 34.79 40.28
N LEU A 119 14.39 35.26 41.51
CA LEU A 119 14.91 36.58 41.85
C LEU A 119 16.38 36.43 42.31
N ILE A 120 17.28 37.18 41.69
CA ILE A 120 18.70 37.23 42.05
C ILE A 120 19.04 38.68 42.37
N SER A 121 19.51 38.94 43.58
CA SER A 121 20.00 40.26 43.99
C SER A 121 21.52 40.22 44.15
N THR A 122 22.22 41.22 43.63
CA THR A 122 23.68 41.36 43.74
C THR A 122 24.07 42.78 44.13
N GLU A 123 25.17 42.91 44.86
CA GLU A 123 25.77 44.20 45.22
C GLU A 123 26.76 44.71 44.15
N ARG A 124 27.02 43.89 43.12
CA ARG A 124 27.79 44.31 41.94
C ARG A 124 27.07 45.46 41.22
N GLY A 125 27.86 46.37 40.64
CA GLY A 125 27.35 47.51 39.88
C GLY A 125 26.52 47.06 38.67
N TYR A 126 25.52 47.87 38.30
CA TYR A 126 24.58 47.56 37.21
C TYR A 126 25.28 47.17 35.90
N GLN A 127 26.31 47.91 35.48
CA GLN A 127 27.02 47.65 34.23
C GLN A 127 27.78 46.31 34.23
N GLU A 128 28.38 45.95 35.36
CA GLU A 128 29.06 44.65 35.52
C GLU A 128 28.05 43.50 35.48
N ALA A 129 26.96 43.62 36.24
CA ALA A 129 25.89 42.63 36.28
C ALA A 129 25.21 42.47 34.91
N LEU A 130 24.94 43.58 34.20
CA LEU A 130 24.39 43.58 32.85
C LEU A 130 25.33 42.88 31.86
N GLY A 131 26.63 43.18 31.89
CA GLY A 131 27.63 42.56 31.03
C GLY A 131 27.72 41.04 31.24
N ASN A 132 27.71 40.59 32.50
CA ASN A 132 27.71 39.17 32.85
C ASN A 132 26.43 38.47 32.37
N CYS A 133 25.27 39.08 32.62
CA CYS A 133 23.98 38.54 32.16
C CYS A 133 23.89 38.49 30.64
N LEU A 134 24.33 39.53 29.94
CA LEU A 134 24.38 39.59 28.47
C LEU A 134 25.26 38.47 27.91
N ASN A 135 26.44 38.26 28.49
CA ASN A 135 27.36 37.20 28.06
C ASN A 135 26.78 35.81 28.26
N LEU A 136 26.13 35.55 29.40
CA LEU A 136 25.43 34.29 29.65
C LEU A 136 24.28 34.09 28.66
N PHE A 137 23.46 35.12 28.43
CA PHE A 137 22.30 35.04 27.54
C PHE A 137 22.73 34.80 26.08
N LYS A 138 23.81 35.46 25.62
CA LYS A 138 24.46 35.22 24.32
C LYS A 138 24.96 33.78 24.16
N LYS A 139 25.56 33.20 25.20
CA LYS A 139 26.03 31.81 25.19
C LYS A 139 24.87 30.81 25.14
N ARG A 140 23.77 31.10 25.83
CA ARG A 140 22.61 30.21 25.97
C ARG A 140 21.67 30.23 24.76
N PHE A 141 21.49 31.39 24.13
CA PHE A 141 20.50 31.59 23.07
C PHE A 141 21.15 32.16 21.80
N SER A 142 20.97 31.45 20.67
CA SER A 142 21.53 31.87 19.37
C SER A 142 20.89 33.15 18.82
N ALA A 143 19.65 33.46 19.22
CA ALA A 143 18.97 34.69 18.88
C ALA A 143 18.16 35.20 20.07
N PHE A 144 18.37 36.47 20.43
CA PHE A 144 17.58 37.19 21.43
C PHE A 144 17.49 38.67 21.05
N ARG A 145 16.56 39.38 21.68
CA ARG A 145 16.40 40.83 21.59
C ARG A 145 16.60 41.43 22.98
N SER A 146 17.17 42.63 23.03
CA SER A 146 17.28 43.42 24.25
C SER A 146 16.77 44.83 24.04
N GLU A 147 16.22 45.43 25.09
CA GLU A 147 15.70 46.79 25.10
C GLU A 147 16.08 47.42 26.44
N GLU A 148 16.80 48.55 26.37
CA GLU A 148 17.22 49.32 27.54
C GLU A 148 16.16 50.37 27.85
N THR A 149 15.79 50.49 29.12
CA THR A 149 14.78 51.42 29.63
C THR A 149 15.35 52.19 30.82
N GLU A 150 14.61 53.18 31.31
CA GLU A 150 15.01 53.98 32.47
C GLU A 150 15.25 53.13 33.75
N TYR A 151 14.60 51.97 33.85
CA TYR A 151 14.64 51.11 35.03
C TYR A 151 15.66 49.97 34.91
N GLY A 152 16.15 49.68 33.70
CA GLY A 152 17.07 48.57 33.45
C GLY A 152 16.97 48.01 32.04
N THR A 153 17.53 46.82 31.82
CA THR A 153 17.55 46.17 30.50
C THR A 153 16.70 44.90 30.48
N PHE A 154 15.77 44.83 29.52
CA PHE A 154 14.99 43.64 29.22
C PHE A 154 15.66 42.78 28.15
N PHE A 155 15.58 41.47 28.32
CA PHE A 155 16.02 40.46 27.38
C PHE A 155 14.87 39.53 27.04
N LEU A 156 14.77 39.16 25.76
CA LEU A 156 13.77 38.23 25.24
C LEU A 156 14.40 37.26 24.25
N ALA A 157 14.36 35.97 24.57
CA ALA A 157 14.66 34.88 23.65
C ALA A 157 13.36 34.15 23.26
N GLU A 158 13.26 33.75 21.99
CA GLU A 158 12.13 32.98 21.46
C GLU A 158 12.61 31.68 20.83
N LYS A 159 11.96 30.56 21.17
CA LYS A 159 12.24 29.24 20.60
C LYS A 159 10.97 28.65 20.01
N GLY A 160 11.08 27.92 18.90
CA GLY A 160 9.96 27.16 18.33
C GLY A 160 8.82 28.02 17.79
N ARG A 161 9.12 29.20 17.25
CA ARG A 161 8.14 30.17 16.72
C ARG A 161 7.20 29.58 15.65
N PHE A 162 7.70 28.66 14.84
CA PHE A 162 6.94 27.97 13.79
C PHE A 162 6.19 26.72 14.26
N SER A 163 6.30 26.33 15.55
CA SER A 163 5.61 25.16 16.09
C SER A 163 4.09 25.12 15.84
N PRO A 164 3.35 26.25 15.78
CA PRO A 164 1.92 26.21 15.45
C PRO A 164 1.62 25.74 14.01
N LEU A 165 2.62 25.74 13.12
CA LEU A 165 2.46 25.28 11.74
C LEU A 165 2.55 23.76 11.60
N GLY A 166 3.06 23.05 12.62
CA GLY A 166 3.23 21.59 12.58
C GLY A 166 1.93 20.83 12.27
N VAL A 167 0.80 21.30 12.82
CA VAL A 167 -0.51 20.68 12.56
C VAL A 167 -0.92 20.77 11.09
N TYR A 168 -0.52 21.83 10.38
CA TYR A 168 -0.82 21.99 8.96
C TYR A 168 0.03 21.09 8.08
N ILE A 169 1.24 20.74 8.54
CA ILE A 169 2.06 19.69 7.89
C ILE A 169 1.35 18.34 8.01
N VAL A 170 0.79 18.02 9.18
CA VAL A 170 0.00 16.79 9.38
C VAL A 170 -1.27 16.79 8.51
N HIS A 171 -1.98 17.90 8.42
CA HIS A 171 -3.16 17.98 7.56
C HIS A 171 -2.79 17.83 6.08
N LEU A 172 -1.74 18.51 5.64
CA LEU A 172 -1.23 18.39 4.27
C LEU A 172 -0.81 16.95 3.97
N SER A 173 -0.14 16.26 4.91
CA SER A 173 0.26 14.87 4.69
C SER A 173 -0.93 13.94 4.49
N VAL A 174 -2.02 14.12 5.25
CA VAL A 174 -3.24 13.32 5.06
C VAL A 174 -3.84 13.58 3.69
N LEU A 175 -3.87 14.84 3.24
CA LEU A 175 -4.34 15.18 1.90
C LEU A 175 -3.46 14.57 0.81
N VAL A 176 -2.14 14.61 0.96
CA VAL A 176 -1.19 14.00 0.00
C VAL A 176 -1.39 12.48 -0.07
N ILE A 177 -1.54 11.80 1.07
CA ILE A 177 -1.83 10.35 1.11
C ILE A 177 -3.11 10.04 0.34
N LEU A 178 -4.18 10.81 0.58
CA LEU A 178 -5.47 10.58 -0.07
C LEU A 178 -5.43 10.87 -1.57
N ILE A 179 -4.71 11.92 -1.99
CA ILE A 179 -4.48 12.21 -3.42
C ILE A 179 -3.69 11.08 -4.07
N GLY A 180 -2.65 10.56 -3.41
CA GLY A 180 -1.89 9.41 -3.89
C GLY A 180 -2.78 8.17 -4.03
N ALA A 181 -3.57 7.84 -3.02
CA ALA A 181 -4.50 6.70 -3.08
C ALA A 181 -5.55 6.85 -4.20
N LEU A 182 -6.08 8.06 -4.40
CA LEU A 182 -7.01 8.33 -5.51
C LEU A 182 -6.31 8.20 -6.87
N ALA A 183 -5.09 8.73 -7.02
CA ALA A 183 -4.31 8.59 -8.25
C ALA A 183 -4.04 7.11 -8.58
N GLY A 184 -3.70 6.30 -7.58
CA GLY A 184 -3.58 4.85 -7.72
C GLY A 184 -4.87 4.19 -8.16
N SER A 185 -5.99 4.58 -7.55
CA SER A 185 -7.31 4.03 -7.90
C SER A 185 -7.82 4.42 -9.29
N PHE A 186 -7.47 5.59 -9.81
CA PHE A 186 -7.97 6.08 -11.11
C PHE A 186 -7.03 5.77 -12.28
N PHE A 187 -5.72 5.76 -12.04
CA PHE A 187 -4.72 5.60 -13.10
C PHE A 187 -3.90 4.30 -12.97
N GLY A 188 -4.07 3.57 -11.87
CA GLY A 188 -3.48 2.26 -11.69
C GLY A 188 -4.36 1.14 -12.24
N PHE A 189 -3.78 -0.05 -12.33
CA PHE A 189 -4.52 -1.27 -12.61
C PHE A 189 -3.93 -2.43 -11.83
N GLU A 190 -4.80 -3.42 -11.58
CA GLU A 190 -4.45 -4.70 -11.00
C GLU A 190 -4.93 -5.78 -11.96
N GLY A 191 -4.11 -6.81 -12.19
CA GLY A 191 -4.44 -7.90 -13.09
C GLY A 191 -3.64 -9.16 -12.79
N PHE A 192 -3.92 -10.20 -13.56
CA PHE A 192 -3.29 -11.50 -13.43
C PHE A 192 -2.76 -11.98 -14.77
N VAL A 193 -1.65 -12.70 -14.71
CA VAL A 193 -1.06 -13.34 -15.86
C VAL A 193 -0.67 -14.77 -15.48
N LYS A 194 -1.09 -15.73 -16.30
CA LYS A 194 -0.75 -17.14 -16.15
C LYS A 194 0.16 -17.55 -17.31
N ILE A 195 1.32 -18.09 -16.98
CA ILE A 195 2.36 -18.39 -17.96
C ILE A 195 2.85 -19.83 -17.73
N PRO A 196 2.47 -20.78 -18.60
CA PRO A 196 3.09 -22.10 -18.63
C PRO A 196 4.61 -22.02 -18.81
N GLU A 197 5.34 -22.92 -18.19
CA GLU A 197 6.79 -23.01 -18.34
C GLU A 197 7.20 -23.18 -19.80
N GLY A 198 8.14 -22.33 -20.24
CA GLY A 198 8.63 -22.25 -21.61
C GLY A 198 7.74 -21.43 -22.55
N GLU A 199 6.60 -20.93 -22.09
CA GLU A 199 5.69 -20.11 -22.90
C GLU A 199 5.84 -18.61 -22.64
N THR A 200 5.42 -17.84 -23.63
CA THR A 200 5.46 -16.38 -23.64
C THR A 200 4.03 -15.84 -23.76
N VAL A 201 3.73 -14.79 -23.01
CA VAL A 201 2.47 -14.05 -23.08
C VAL A 201 2.74 -12.56 -23.28
N ASP A 202 1.81 -11.87 -23.93
CA ASP A 202 1.89 -10.44 -24.27
C ASP A 202 0.71 -9.64 -23.70
N SER A 203 -0.03 -10.26 -22.79
CA SER A 203 -1.26 -9.70 -22.24
C SER A 203 -1.48 -10.04 -20.78
N ILE A 204 -2.13 -9.11 -20.09
CA ILE A 204 -2.48 -9.18 -18.67
C ILE A 204 -4.00 -9.11 -18.56
N MET A 205 -4.60 -10.06 -17.85
CA MET A 205 -6.04 -10.05 -17.59
C MET A 205 -6.34 -9.07 -16.46
N VAL A 206 -7.01 -7.96 -16.77
CA VAL A 206 -7.32 -6.91 -15.79
C VAL A 206 -8.42 -7.38 -14.84
N ARG A 207 -8.24 -7.13 -13.55
CA ARG A 207 -9.19 -7.52 -12.50
C ARG A 207 -10.47 -6.68 -12.60
N GLY A 208 -11.64 -7.32 -12.43
CA GLY A 208 -12.94 -6.64 -12.44
C GLY A 208 -13.58 -6.46 -13.83
N GLY A 209 -13.01 -7.07 -14.87
CA GLY A 209 -13.60 -7.12 -16.21
C GLY A 209 -13.03 -8.26 -17.07
N ASN A 210 -13.59 -8.47 -18.25
CA ASN A 210 -13.06 -9.41 -19.25
C ASN A 210 -12.05 -8.73 -20.20
N GLN A 211 -11.39 -7.67 -19.72
CA GLN A 211 -10.48 -6.87 -20.53
C GLN A 211 -9.05 -7.39 -20.42
N SER A 212 -8.44 -7.61 -21.58
CA SER A 212 -7.03 -7.95 -21.70
C SER A 212 -6.24 -6.67 -21.99
N LEU A 213 -5.23 -6.38 -21.17
CA LEU A 213 -4.32 -5.25 -21.33
C LEU A 213 -3.03 -5.75 -21.95
N SER A 214 -2.64 -5.21 -23.10
CA SER A 214 -1.28 -5.41 -23.62
C SER A 214 -0.34 -4.37 -23.00
N PRO A 215 0.70 -4.78 -22.26
CA PRO A 215 1.60 -3.85 -21.59
C PRO A 215 2.70 -3.29 -22.51
N GLY A 216 2.70 -3.64 -23.81
CA GLY A 216 3.72 -3.23 -24.78
C GLY A 216 5.06 -3.94 -24.61
N PHE A 217 5.05 -5.11 -23.99
CA PHE A 217 6.16 -6.05 -23.87
C PHE A 217 5.61 -7.47 -23.63
N GLU A 218 6.47 -8.46 -23.79
CA GLU A 218 6.17 -9.88 -23.59
C GLU A 218 6.84 -10.39 -22.32
N ILE A 219 6.26 -11.44 -21.72
CA ILE A 219 6.74 -12.08 -20.51
C ILE A 219 6.82 -13.57 -20.80
N ARG A 220 8.01 -14.15 -20.68
CA ARG A 220 8.24 -15.59 -20.78
C ARG A 220 8.54 -16.17 -19.40
N CYS A 221 7.90 -17.28 -19.06
CA CYS A 221 8.31 -18.07 -17.90
C CYS A 221 9.38 -19.05 -18.38
N ASP A 222 10.63 -18.84 -17.99
CA ASP A 222 11.72 -19.74 -18.34
C ASP A 222 11.63 -21.03 -17.51
N LYS A 223 11.33 -20.87 -16.21
CA LYS A 223 11.18 -21.98 -15.26
C LYS A 223 10.39 -21.55 -14.04
N PHE A 224 9.63 -22.49 -13.47
CA PHE A 224 8.99 -22.36 -12.18
C PHE A 224 9.45 -23.48 -11.25
N THR A 225 9.89 -23.11 -10.04
CA THR A 225 10.35 -24.09 -9.04
C THR A 225 9.55 -23.94 -7.75
N VAL A 226 9.09 -25.07 -7.22
CA VAL A 226 8.50 -25.16 -5.88
C VAL A 226 9.39 -26.02 -5.01
N GLU A 227 9.92 -25.43 -3.94
CA GLU A 227 10.60 -26.20 -2.89
C GLU A 227 9.60 -26.53 -1.79
N PHE A 228 9.71 -27.73 -1.22
CA PHE A 228 8.91 -28.16 -0.07
C PHE A 228 9.81 -28.44 1.13
N TYR A 229 9.33 -28.17 2.34
CA TYR A 229 9.93 -28.68 3.57
C TYR A 229 9.71 -30.19 3.69
N GLU A 230 10.45 -30.85 4.58
CA GLU A 230 10.32 -32.30 4.83
C GLU A 230 8.89 -32.73 5.22
N ASN A 231 8.13 -31.83 5.86
CA ASN A 231 6.74 -32.05 6.24
C ASN A 231 5.74 -31.89 5.07
N GLY A 232 6.21 -31.66 3.85
CA GLY A 232 5.40 -31.48 2.64
C GLY A 232 4.78 -30.09 2.48
N SER A 233 5.02 -29.16 3.40
CA SER A 233 4.56 -27.78 3.24
C SER A 233 5.44 -27.01 2.24
N PRO A 234 4.88 -26.14 1.39
CA PRO A 234 5.66 -25.33 0.45
C PRO A 234 6.62 -24.39 1.18
N LYS A 235 7.90 -24.44 0.80
CA LYS A 235 8.98 -23.60 1.32
C LYS A 235 9.21 -22.37 0.46
N GLU A 236 9.27 -22.54 -0.85
CA GLU A 236 9.57 -21.47 -1.78
C GLU A 236 8.83 -21.66 -3.10
N TYR A 237 8.37 -20.55 -3.67
CA TYR A 237 7.84 -20.48 -5.03
C TYR A 237 8.68 -19.50 -5.80
N LYS A 238 9.33 -19.96 -6.87
CA LYS A 238 10.25 -19.16 -7.66
C LYS A 238 9.86 -19.21 -9.13
N SER A 239 9.58 -18.05 -9.71
CA SER A 239 9.43 -17.87 -11.16
C SER A 239 10.66 -17.20 -11.73
N GLU A 240 11.37 -17.90 -12.61
CA GLU A 240 12.41 -17.31 -13.46
C GLU A 240 11.72 -16.78 -14.72
N VAL A 241 11.70 -15.46 -14.90
CA VAL A 241 11.01 -14.80 -16.00
C VAL A 241 11.96 -13.97 -16.85
N THR A 242 11.72 -13.99 -18.16
CA THR A 242 12.38 -13.09 -19.12
C THR A 242 11.35 -12.11 -19.67
N PHE A 243 11.64 -10.82 -19.58
CA PHE A 243 10.89 -9.77 -20.25
C PHE A 243 11.45 -9.55 -21.66
N LEU A 244 10.59 -9.56 -22.67
CA LEU A 244 10.96 -9.36 -24.07
C LEU A 244 10.25 -8.15 -24.68
N SER A 245 10.85 -7.56 -25.71
CA SER A 245 10.24 -6.47 -26.48
C SER A 245 10.45 -6.73 -27.97
N GLY A 246 9.38 -7.09 -28.68
CA GLY A 246 9.47 -7.48 -30.10
C GLY A 246 10.29 -8.75 -30.30
N GLY A 247 10.06 -9.75 -29.44
CA GLY A 247 10.76 -11.04 -29.45
C GLY A 247 12.22 -11.02 -28.98
N LYS A 248 12.80 -9.86 -28.62
CA LYS A 248 14.17 -9.76 -28.08
C LYS A 248 14.16 -9.77 -26.56
N GLU A 249 14.99 -10.61 -25.95
CA GLU A 249 15.20 -10.63 -24.50
C GLU A 249 15.81 -9.29 -24.05
N ILE A 250 15.12 -8.61 -23.13
CA ILE A 250 15.56 -7.33 -22.56
C ILE A 250 16.20 -7.57 -21.19
N GLU A 251 15.53 -8.34 -20.34
CA GLU A 251 15.92 -8.50 -18.96
C GLU A 251 15.38 -9.82 -18.37
N LYS A 252 16.18 -10.47 -17.52
CA LYS A 252 15.77 -11.65 -16.74
C LYS A 252 15.64 -11.30 -15.27
N ARG A 253 14.60 -11.83 -14.62
CA ARG A 253 14.31 -11.58 -13.20
C ARG A 253 13.76 -12.83 -12.54
N ASP A 254 14.11 -12.98 -11.28
CA ASP A 254 13.49 -13.96 -10.38
C ASP A 254 12.35 -13.26 -9.63
N ILE A 255 11.18 -13.90 -9.58
CA ILE A 255 10.04 -13.45 -8.78
C ILE A 255 9.78 -14.52 -7.73
N LEU A 256 9.82 -14.12 -6.46
CA LEU A 256 9.51 -15.00 -5.32
C LEU A 256 8.43 -14.36 -4.44
N VAL A 257 7.90 -15.14 -3.49
CA VAL A 257 7.03 -14.59 -2.45
C VAL A 257 7.78 -13.50 -1.69
N ASN A 258 7.17 -12.32 -1.57
CA ASN A 258 7.77 -11.10 -0.99
C ASN A 258 8.97 -10.49 -1.75
N HIS A 259 9.38 -11.06 -2.87
CA HIS A 259 10.42 -10.52 -3.75
C HIS A 259 9.85 -10.30 -5.16
N PRO A 260 9.02 -9.27 -5.35
CA PRO A 260 8.44 -8.95 -6.65
C PRO A 260 9.48 -8.37 -7.61
N ALA A 261 9.19 -8.45 -8.91
CA ALA A 261 9.99 -7.79 -9.95
C ALA A 261 9.18 -6.68 -10.64
N THR A 262 9.81 -5.54 -10.91
CA THR A 262 9.19 -4.42 -11.63
C THR A 262 9.83 -4.27 -13.00
N PHE A 263 9.00 -4.20 -14.04
CA PHE A 263 9.43 -3.92 -15.42
C PHE A 263 8.50 -2.89 -16.08
N LYS A 264 9.07 -1.85 -16.69
CA LYS A 264 8.34 -0.73 -17.32
C LYS A 264 7.20 -0.15 -16.46
N GLY A 265 7.41 -0.07 -15.15
CA GLY A 265 6.44 0.49 -14.19
C GLY A 265 5.29 -0.46 -13.80
N ILE A 266 5.32 -1.73 -14.20
CA ILE A 266 4.41 -2.78 -13.75
C ILE A 266 5.19 -3.71 -12.81
N THR A 267 4.63 -3.98 -11.64
CA THR A 267 5.23 -4.87 -10.64
C THR A 267 4.49 -6.20 -10.63
N PHE A 268 5.25 -7.29 -10.74
CA PHE A 268 4.77 -8.65 -10.79
C PHE A 268 5.07 -9.36 -9.47
N TYR A 269 4.03 -9.90 -8.86
CA TYR A 269 4.08 -10.63 -7.60
C TYR A 269 3.77 -12.10 -7.86
N GLN A 270 4.53 -13.00 -7.24
CA GLN A 270 4.15 -14.41 -7.21
C GLN A 270 2.84 -14.55 -6.43
N SER A 271 1.78 -15.04 -7.10
CA SER A 271 0.45 -15.15 -6.50
C SER A 271 -0.01 -16.60 -6.39
N THR A 272 0.08 -17.36 -7.48
CA THR A 272 -0.38 -18.74 -7.54
C THR A 272 0.46 -19.56 -8.51
N TYR A 273 0.18 -20.85 -8.61
CA TYR A 273 0.72 -21.74 -9.63
C TYR A 273 -0.29 -22.84 -9.92
N GLU A 274 -0.22 -23.39 -11.12
CA GLU A 274 -1.06 -24.52 -11.54
C GLU A 274 -0.18 -25.60 -12.18
N LYS A 275 -0.61 -26.85 -12.06
CA LYS A 275 -0.11 -27.92 -12.92
C LYS A 275 -0.91 -27.90 -14.22
N VAL A 276 -0.21 -27.84 -15.33
CA VAL A 276 -0.80 -27.87 -16.67
C VAL A 276 -0.28 -29.08 -17.43
N ALA A 277 -1.07 -29.54 -18.39
CA ALA A 277 -0.63 -30.58 -19.31
C ALA A 277 0.53 -30.06 -20.17
N GLY A 278 1.62 -30.80 -20.21
CA GLY A 278 2.74 -30.57 -21.11
C GLY A 278 2.45 -31.06 -22.53
N LYS A 279 3.47 -31.01 -23.38
CA LYS A 279 3.36 -31.36 -24.80
C LYS A 279 3.55 -32.85 -25.06
N GLU A 280 4.16 -33.57 -24.12
CA GLU A 280 4.48 -34.99 -24.22
C GLU A 280 3.47 -35.81 -23.43
N LEU A 281 3.04 -36.94 -23.99
CA LEU A 281 2.10 -37.85 -23.37
C LEU A 281 2.40 -39.28 -23.77
N ARG A 282 2.03 -40.23 -22.92
CA ARG A 282 2.21 -41.65 -23.20
C ARG A 282 0.86 -42.28 -23.48
N ILE A 283 0.77 -42.94 -24.63
CA ILE A 283 -0.45 -43.58 -25.11
C ILE A 283 -0.18 -45.05 -25.31
N LYS A 284 -1.17 -45.88 -25.01
CA LYS A 284 -1.16 -47.31 -25.28
C LYS A 284 -2.20 -47.62 -26.34
N LEU A 285 -1.78 -48.28 -27.42
CA LEU A 285 -2.66 -48.71 -28.49
C LEU A 285 -2.93 -50.20 -28.39
N ARG A 286 -4.21 -50.57 -28.45
CA ARG A 286 -4.66 -51.96 -28.59
C ARG A 286 -5.26 -52.16 -29.97
N LYS A 287 -4.83 -53.17 -30.72
CA LYS A 287 -5.45 -53.55 -32.00
C LYS A 287 -6.33 -54.79 -31.80
N GLY A 288 -7.65 -54.64 -31.87
CA GLY A 288 -8.59 -55.75 -31.71
C GLY A 288 -8.54 -56.38 -30.31
N LEU A 289 -8.45 -57.71 -30.26
CA LEU A 289 -8.35 -58.51 -29.02
C LEU A 289 -6.90 -58.85 -28.65
N ASP A 290 -5.92 -58.25 -29.33
CA ASP A 290 -4.51 -58.52 -29.07
C ASP A 290 -4.14 -58.06 -27.65
N GLU A 291 -3.45 -58.92 -26.90
CA GLU A 291 -2.94 -58.60 -25.57
C GLU A 291 -1.65 -57.76 -25.66
N ASP A 292 -0.94 -57.83 -26.79
CA ASP A 292 0.25 -57.04 -27.05
C ASP A 292 -0.13 -55.58 -27.34
N LEU A 293 -0.01 -54.79 -26.28
CA LEU A 293 -0.32 -53.38 -26.28
C LEU A 293 0.93 -52.56 -26.54
N GLU A 294 0.98 -51.87 -27.68
CA GLU A 294 2.11 -51.01 -28.02
C GLU A 294 2.03 -49.68 -27.26
N THR A 295 3.12 -49.32 -26.60
CA THR A 295 3.23 -48.05 -25.87
C THR A 295 3.99 -47.05 -26.73
N ILE A 296 3.38 -45.89 -26.95
CA ILE A 296 3.93 -44.84 -27.80
C ILE A 296 4.02 -43.55 -26.99
N ASP A 297 5.22 -42.97 -26.96
CA ASP A 297 5.42 -41.61 -26.47
C ASP A 297 5.05 -40.64 -27.62
N ALA A 298 3.97 -39.90 -27.42
CA ALA A 298 3.40 -38.96 -28.38
C ALA A 298 3.72 -37.51 -27.99
N GLU A 299 3.67 -36.62 -28.98
CA GLU A 299 3.80 -35.18 -28.78
C GLU A 299 2.66 -34.45 -29.51
N ILE A 300 2.13 -33.40 -28.90
CA ILE A 300 1.08 -32.55 -29.50
C ILE A 300 1.55 -32.03 -30.86
N GLY A 301 0.72 -32.20 -31.88
CA GLY A 301 0.97 -31.72 -33.23
C GLY A 301 1.90 -32.63 -34.06
N LYS A 302 2.50 -33.68 -33.48
CA LYS A 302 3.32 -34.62 -34.25
C LYS A 302 2.46 -35.72 -34.87
N LYS A 303 2.54 -35.90 -36.20
CA LYS A 303 1.90 -37.03 -36.88
C LYS A 303 2.71 -38.30 -36.64
N MET A 304 2.04 -39.38 -36.27
CA MET A 304 2.64 -40.67 -35.97
C MET A 304 1.92 -41.77 -36.75
N GLU A 305 2.68 -42.73 -37.27
CA GLU A 305 2.10 -43.84 -38.05
C GLU A 305 1.38 -44.81 -37.11
N LEU A 306 0.22 -45.33 -37.54
CA LEU A 306 -0.45 -46.39 -36.82
C LEU A 306 0.39 -47.69 -36.89
N PRO A 307 0.39 -48.54 -35.84
CA PRO A 307 1.17 -49.79 -35.83
C PRO A 307 0.94 -50.69 -37.06
N GLY A 308 -0.29 -50.72 -37.58
CA GLY A 308 -0.63 -51.48 -38.78
C GLY A 308 -0.20 -50.87 -40.11
N LYS A 309 0.44 -49.68 -40.12
CA LYS A 309 0.78 -48.90 -41.32
C LYS A 309 -0.42 -48.55 -42.21
N GLU A 310 -1.60 -48.49 -41.60
CA GLU A 310 -2.88 -48.25 -42.27
C GLU A 310 -3.22 -46.75 -42.37
N GLY A 311 -2.47 -45.90 -41.69
CA GLY A 311 -2.71 -44.46 -41.63
C GLY A 311 -1.87 -43.79 -40.54
N PHE A 312 -2.25 -42.57 -40.19
CA PHE A 312 -1.57 -41.76 -39.18
C PHE A 312 -2.53 -41.32 -38.10
N PHE A 313 -2.01 -41.08 -36.90
CA PHE A 313 -2.71 -40.37 -35.86
C PHE A 313 -1.89 -39.18 -35.37
N GLN A 314 -2.58 -38.22 -34.78
CA GLN A 314 -2.00 -36.99 -34.24
C GLN A 314 -2.75 -36.60 -32.98
N ILE A 315 -2.02 -36.06 -32.00
CA ILE A 315 -2.61 -35.44 -30.82
C ILE A 315 -2.82 -33.97 -31.11
N LEU A 316 -4.07 -33.52 -31.07
CA LEU A 316 -4.45 -32.15 -31.42
C LEU A 316 -4.49 -31.21 -30.21
N ASP A 317 -4.84 -31.73 -29.04
CA ASP A 317 -5.00 -30.96 -27.81
C ASP A 317 -4.78 -31.87 -26.60
N VAL A 318 -4.23 -31.33 -25.52
CA VAL A 318 -4.11 -32.01 -24.22
C VAL A 318 -4.45 -31.01 -23.12
N ARG A 319 -5.38 -31.38 -22.25
CA ARG A 319 -5.88 -30.51 -21.19
C ARG A 319 -6.45 -31.30 -20.03
N HIS A 320 -6.64 -30.63 -18.92
CA HIS A 320 -7.43 -31.18 -17.82
C HIS A 320 -8.92 -30.93 -18.06
N MET A 321 -9.74 -31.99 -18.01
CA MET A 321 -11.20 -31.88 -17.99
C MET A 321 -11.68 -32.21 -16.58
N GLY A 322 -11.92 -31.17 -15.78
CA GLY A 322 -12.06 -31.31 -14.33
C GLY A 322 -10.70 -31.64 -13.71
N THR A 323 -10.61 -32.78 -13.01
CA THR A 323 -9.36 -33.27 -12.38
C THR A 323 -8.65 -34.33 -13.22
N VAL A 324 -9.15 -34.67 -14.40
CA VAL A 324 -8.64 -35.79 -15.22
C VAL A 324 -7.94 -35.26 -16.48
N PRO A 325 -6.68 -35.63 -16.73
CA PRO A 325 -6.01 -35.36 -18.00
C PRO A 325 -6.72 -36.04 -19.18
N ALA A 326 -6.87 -35.30 -20.27
CA ALA A 326 -7.51 -35.76 -21.49
C ALA A 326 -6.74 -35.29 -22.72
N ALA A 327 -6.70 -36.11 -23.76
CA ALA A 327 -6.07 -35.81 -25.03
C ALA A 327 -7.05 -35.99 -26.20
N LEU A 328 -7.06 -35.04 -27.13
CA LEU A 328 -7.85 -35.12 -28.37
C LEU A 328 -7.01 -35.80 -29.45
N VAL A 329 -7.43 -37.00 -29.84
CA VAL A 329 -6.79 -37.78 -30.91
C VAL A 329 -7.51 -37.49 -32.22
N SER A 330 -6.74 -37.36 -33.30
CA SER A 330 -7.23 -37.35 -34.68
C SER A 330 -6.56 -38.48 -35.44
N VAL A 331 -7.35 -39.36 -36.03
CA VAL A 331 -6.87 -40.48 -36.86
C VAL A 331 -7.24 -40.23 -38.32
N GLU A 332 -6.26 -40.32 -39.21
CA GLU A 332 -6.37 -40.05 -40.64
C GLU A 332 -5.92 -41.29 -41.43
N ILE A 333 -6.83 -41.86 -42.24
CA ILE A 333 -6.49 -42.85 -43.27
C ILE A 333 -6.65 -42.19 -44.64
N GLN A 334 -5.85 -42.64 -45.61
CA GLN A 334 -5.96 -42.20 -47.00
C GLN A 334 -7.37 -42.41 -47.56
N GLY A 335 -8.02 -41.33 -48.00
CA GLY A 335 -9.33 -41.36 -48.64
C GLY A 335 -10.54 -41.39 -47.67
N ALA A 336 -10.31 -41.24 -46.36
CA ALA A 336 -11.38 -41.16 -45.35
C ALA A 336 -11.35 -39.82 -44.60
N GLU A 337 -12.50 -39.41 -44.07
CA GLU A 337 -12.60 -38.24 -43.18
C GLU A 337 -11.89 -38.52 -41.85
N PRO A 338 -11.17 -37.54 -41.27
CA PRO A 338 -10.48 -37.71 -40.00
C PRO A 338 -11.44 -38.04 -38.86
N THR A 339 -11.15 -39.10 -38.11
CA THR A 339 -11.92 -39.47 -36.92
C THR A 339 -11.31 -38.80 -35.69
N ARG A 340 -12.10 -38.01 -34.95
CA ARG A 340 -11.63 -37.25 -33.77
C ARG A 340 -12.38 -37.63 -32.51
N PHE A 341 -11.63 -37.96 -31.46
CA PHE A 341 -12.19 -38.39 -30.17
C PHE A 341 -11.23 -38.11 -29.00
N TRP A 342 -11.79 -37.98 -27.81
CA TRP A 342 -11.07 -37.77 -26.57
C TRP A 342 -10.70 -39.10 -25.92
N ILE A 343 -9.47 -39.18 -25.43
CA ILE A 343 -8.99 -40.23 -24.53
C ILE A 343 -8.67 -39.62 -23.17
N PHE A 344 -8.84 -40.42 -22.12
CA PHE A 344 -8.71 -40.00 -20.72
C PHE A 344 -7.79 -40.94 -19.97
N GLU A 345 -7.00 -40.41 -19.05
CA GLU A 345 -6.11 -41.22 -18.21
C GLU A 345 -6.92 -42.13 -17.26
N ASP A 346 -8.01 -41.58 -16.71
CA ASP A 346 -8.98 -42.32 -15.92
C ASP A 346 -10.39 -42.10 -16.47
N PHE A 347 -10.75 -42.95 -17.45
CA PHE A 347 -12.06 -42.86 -18.11
C PHE A 347 -13.22 -43.19 -17.16
N GLU A 348 -13.05 -44.11 -16.22
CA GLU A 348 -14.13 -44.48 -15.29
C GLU A 348 -14.42 -43.36 -14.30
N HIS A 349 -13.39 -42.65 -13.83
CA HIS A 349 -13.58 -41.49 -12.96
C HIS A 349 -14.36 -40.37 -13.68
N ILE A 350 -14.00 -40.02 -14.91
CA ILE A 350 -14.67 -38.94 -15.65
C ILE A 350 -16.08 -39.33 -16.10
N LYS A 351 -16.32 -40.61 -16.42
CA LYS A 351 -17.63 -41.16 -16.82
C LYS A 351 -18.68 -41.01 -15.73
N SER A 352 -18.29 -41.05 -14.46
CA SER A 352 -19.22 -40.79 -13.34
C SER A 352 -19.66 -39.31 -13.23
N ARG A 353 -18.95 -38.39 -13.89
CA ARG A 353 -19.15 -36.93 -13.79
C ARG A 353 -19.69 -36.28 -15.06
N LEU A 354 -19.54 -36.93 -16.21
CA LEU A 354 -20.04 -36.41 -17.48
C LEU A 354 -21.55 -36.68 -17.66
N PRO A 355 -22.29 -35.79 -18.35
CA PRO A 355 -23.66 -36.08 -18.75
C PRO A 355 -23.76 -37.34 -19.62
N ALA A 356 -24.82 -38.14 -19.45
CA ALA A 356 -25.02 -39.38 -20.20
C ALA A 356 -24.97 -39.20 -21.74
N GLN A 357 -25.39 -38.03 -22.22
CA GLN A 357 -25.34 -37.66 -23.64
C GLN A 357 -23.90 -37.53 -24.18
N MET A 358 -22.96 -37.07 -23.34
CA MET A 358 -21.55 -36.97 -23.72
C MET A 358 -20.87 -38.35 -23.74
N ILE A 359 -21.16 -39.19 -22.73
CA ILE A 359 -20.57 -40.54 -22.61
C ILE A 359 -20.93 -41.42 -23.80
N ASN A 360 -22.16 -41.32 -24.29
CA ASN A 360 -22.63 -42.11 -25.44
C ASN A 360 -22.20 -41.52 -26.79
N SER A 361 -21.49 -40.39 -26.82
CA SER A 361 -21.00 -39.81 -28.06
C SER A 361 -19.72 -40.51 -28.51
N PRO A 362 -19.58 -40.85 -29.82
CA PRO A 362 -18.33 -41.36 -30.37
C PRO A 362 -17.11 -40.45 -30.11
N LYS A 363 -17.33 -39.16 -29.83
CA LYS A 363 -16.27 -38.21 -29.47
C LYS A 363 -15.60 -38.50 -28.13
N PHE A 364 -16.20 -39.33 -27.28
CA PHE A 364 -15.68 -39.72 -25.96
C PHE A 364 -15.43 -41.23 -25.89
N ASP A 365 -15.46 -41.92 -27.03
CA ASP A 365 -15.17 -43.35 -27.10
C ASP A 365 -13.68 -43.56 -27.48
N PRO A 366 -12.84 -44.12 -26.58
CA PRO A 366 -11.44 -44.42 -26.89
C PRO A 366 -11.27 -45.48 -27.99
N ALA A 367 -12.33 -46.20 -28.35
CA ALA A 367 -12.39 -47.18 -29.45
C ALA A 367 -13.19 -46.68 -30.66
N ALA A 368 -13.40 -45.36 -30.79
CA ALA A 368 -14.15 -44.75 -31.89
C ALA A 368 -13.59 -45.11 -33.29
N PHE A 369 -12.32 -45.47 -33.38
CA PHE A 369 -11.66 -45.87 -34.61
C PHE A 369 -11.25 -47.35 -34.57
N LYS A 370 -12.14 -48.25 -35.02
CA LYS A 370 -11.88 -49.69 -35.05
C LYS A 370 -10.81 -50.05 -36.09
N PRO A 371 -9.97 -51.08 -35.84
CA PRO A 371 -9.94 -51.97 -34.67
C PRO A 371 -9.11 -51.43 -33.49
N TYR A 372 -8.70 -50.16 -33.50
CA TYR A 372 -7.81 -49.62 -32.48
C TYR A 372 -8.58 -49.11 -31.26
N THR A 373 -8.00 -49.29 -30.08
CA THR A 373 -8.39 -48.60 -28.84
C THR A 373 -7.20 -47.81 -28.34
N PHE A 374 -7.41 -46.53 -28.04
CA PHE A 374 -6.39 -45.63 -27.53
C PHE A 374 -6.59 -45.42 -26.03
N LEU A 375 -5.55 -45.66 -25.24
CA LEU A 375 -5.56 -45.48 -23.80
C LEU A 375 -4.50 -44.45 -23.42
N LEU A 376 -4.88 -43.42 -22.69
CA LEU A 376 -3.92 -42.45 -22.15
C LEU A 376 -3.30 -43.06 -20.88
N LEU A 377 -1.97 -43.22 -20.86
CA LEU A 377 -1.26 -43.72 -19.68
C LEU A 377 -0.79 -42.61 -18.74
N GLY A 378 -0.64 -41.39 -19.27
CA GLY A 378 -0.19 -40.24 -18.52
C GLY A 378 0.25 -39.11 -19.44
N VAL A 379 0.31 -37.92 -18.88
CA VAL A 379 0.75 -36.70 -19.55
C VAL A 379 1.93 -36.13 -18.77
N GLN A 380 2.95 -35.64 -19.46
CA GLN A 380 4.00 -34.86 -18.81
C GLN A 380 3.37 -33.63 -18.15
N GLU A 381 3.47 -33.50 -16.83
CA GLU A 381 3.02 -32.28 -16.16
C GLU A 381 4.08 -31.19 -16.29
N ARG A 382 3.64 -29.96 -16.50
CA ARG A 382 4.46 -28.74 -16.39
C ARG A 382 3.80 -27.79 -15.43
N TYR A 383 4.56 -26.85 -14.89
CA TYR A 383 3.96 -25.78 -14.11
C TYR A 383 3.54 -24.61 -15.00
N ALA A 384 2.52 -23.90 -14.55
CA ALA A 384 2.22 -22.56 -14.99
C ALA A 384 2.32 -21.64 -13.78
N THR A 385 3.15 -20.61 -13.89
CA THR A 385 3.21 -19.58 -12.85
C THR A 385 2.02 -18.63 -13.00
N GLY A 386 1.40 -18.28 -11.87
CA GLY A 386 0.40 -17.24 -11.77
C GLY A 386 0.98 -16.01 -11.09
N LEU A 387 1.15 -14.94 -11.86
CA LEU A 387 1.68 -13.68 -11.38
C LEU A 387 0.56 -12.63 -11.31
N GLN A 388 0.50 -11.90 -10.20
CA GLN A 388 -0.33 -10.70 -10.10
C GLN A 388 0.49 -9.52 -10.64
N ALA A 389 -0.05 -8.82 -11.63
CA ALA A 389 0.54 -7.62 -12.20
C ALA A 389 -0.16 -6.39 -11.63
N ASN A 390 0.60 -5.44 -11.11
CA ASN A 390 0.08 -4.22 -10.51
C ASN A 390 0.88 -3.01 -10.98
N GLN A 391 0.18 -1.95 -11.36
CA GLN A 391 0.75 -0.63 -11.58
C GLN A 391 -0.05 0.37 -10.77
N ASP A 392 0.62 1.07 -9.87
CA ASP A 392 0.00 2.11 -9.04
C ASP A 392 0.88 3.37 -9.04
N PRO A 393 0.54 4.39 -9.84
CA PRO A 393 1.30 5.65 -9.89
C PRO A 393 1.14 6.50 -8.62
N GLY A 394 0.19 6.16 -7.74
CA GLY A 394 -0.09 6.82 -6.48
C GLY A 394 0.88 6.45 -5.36
N VAL A 395 1.51 5.28 -5.42
CA VAL A 395 2.41 4.77 -4.36
C VAL A 395 3.50 5.76 -3.94
N PRO A 396 4.26 6.40 -4.86
CA PRO A 396 5.27 7.39 -4.47
C PRO A 396 4.68 8.60 -3.73
N VAL A 397 3.49 9.04 -4.13
CA VAL A 397 2.78 10.17 -3.50
C VAL A 397 2.34 9.80 -2.09
N VAL A 398 1.82 8.58 -1.90
CA VAL A 398 1.46 8.05 -0.58
C VAL A 398 2.68 8.01 0.35
N TRP A 399 3.83 7.52 -0.14
CA TRP A 399 5.09 7.51 0.63
C TRP A 399 5.56 8.91 1.02
N ALA A 400 5.49 9.88 0.11
CA ALA A 400 5.79 11.27 0.43
C ALA A 400 4.87 11.80 1.54
N GLY A 401 3.58 11.45 1.48
CA GLY A 401 2.62 11.73 2.54
C GLY A 401 2.99 11.12 3.89
N PHE A 402 3.43 9.86 3.94
CA PHE A 402 3.91 9.22 5.18
C PHE A 402 5.19 9.86 5.74
N ILE A 403 6.10 10.31 4.89
CA ILE A 403 7.28 11.07 5.36
C ILE A 403 6.82 12.40 5.97
N LEU A 404 5.91 13.11 5.30
CA LEU A 404 5.37 14.38 5.78
C LEU A 404 4.61 14.24 7.11
N ILE A 405 3.85 13.15 7.32
CA ILE A 405 3.10 12.98 8.57
C ILE A 405 4.06 12.77 9.75
N ILE A 406 5.14 12.01 9.57
CA ILE A 406 6.18 11.81 10.59
C ILE A 406 6.83 13.15 10.94
N LEU A 407 7.26 13.92 9.93
CA LEU A 407 7.83 15.26 10.14
C LEU A 407 6.83 16.20 10.84
N GLY A 408 5.56 16.17 10.44
CA GLY A 408 4.50 16.96 11.04
C GLY A 408 4.28 16.61 12.52
N PHE A 409 4.33 15.33 12.89
CA PHE A 409 4.26 14.89 14.28
C PHE A 409 5.50 15.27 15.08
N ILE A 410 6.70 15.17 14.50
CA ILE A 410 7.93 15.63 15.15
C ILE A 410 7.80 17.12 15.52
N VAL A 411 7.40 17.96 14.56
CA VAL A 411 7.19 19.39 14.83
C VAL A 411 6.07 19.58 15.87
N THR A 412 4.95 18.88 15.73
CA THR A 412 3.77 19.11 16.58
C THR A 412 3.99 18.69 18.04
N PHE A 413 4.66 17.56 18.30
CA PHE A 413 4.81 17.02 19.64
C PHE A 413 6.14 17.42 20.31
N PHE A 414 7.22 17.56 19.55
CA PHE A 414 8.54 17.84 20.12
C PHE A 414 8.96 19.30 20.03
N THR A 415 8.16 20.15 19.36
CA THR A 415 8.38 21.60 19.37
C THR A 415 7.23 22.35 20.02
N SER A 416 7.59 23.37 20.79
CA SER A 416 6.64 24.29 21.41
C SER A 416 7.17 25.71 21.26
N HIS A 417 6.25 26.68 21.13
CA HIS A 417 6.62 28.08 21.13
C HIS A 417 6.88 28.48 22.58
N GLN A 418 8.13 28.85 22.85
CA GLN A 418 8.59 29.25 24.16
C GLN A 418 9.17 30.66 24.09
N THR A 419 8.90 31.45 25.11
CA THR A 419 9.56 32.75 25.33
C THR A 419 10.26 32.71 26.68
N ILE A 420 11.50 33.17 26.71
CA ILE A 420 12.30 33.31 27.93
C ILE A 420 12.64 34.78 28.04
N ARG A 421 12.40 35.34 29.22
CA ARG A 421 12.59 36.75 29.52
C ARG A 421 13.50 36.90 30.72
N MET A 422 14.37 37.90 30.65
CA MET A 422 15.20 38.31 31.77
C MET A 422 15.14 39.83 31.89
N PHE A 423 15.06 40.34 33.12
CA PHE A 423 15.07 41.76 33.39
C PHE A 423 16.16 42.06 34.41
N VAL A 424 17.12 42.89 34.02
CA VAL A 424 18.21 43.36 34.87
C VAL A 424 17.85 44.78 35.28
N GLU A 425 17.38 44.95 36.50
CA GLU A 425 16.90 46.21 37.07
C GLU A 425 17.99 46.89 37.90
N ASN A 426 18.17 48.19 37.70
CA ASN A 426 19.05 49.00 38.52
C ASN A 426 18.27 49.59 39.71
N LYS A 427 18.58 49.14 40.94
CA LYS A 427 18.01 49.70 42.18
C LYS A 427 19.03 50.53 42.97
N GLY A 428 19.88 51.26 42.26
CA GLY A 428 20.88 52.15 42.85
C GLY A 428 22.04 51.38 43.47
N LYS A 429 21.94 51.02 44.76
CA LYS A 429 23.00 50.30 45.48
C LYS A 429 23.04 48.79 45.21
N LYS A 430 22.00 48.25 44.59
CA LYS A 430 21.87 46.81 44.27
C LYS A 430 21.32 46.64 42.86
N THR A 431 21.73 45.55 42.21
CA THR A 431 21.16 45.12 40.93
C THR A 431 20.25 43.92 41.17
N VAL A 432 19.03 43.96 40.60
CA VAL A 432 18.05 42.86 40.73
C VAL A 432 17.82 42.24 39.36
N ILE A 433 18.06 40.94 39.25
CA ILE A 433 17.87 40.16 38.03
C ILE A 433 16.67 39.23 38.23
N ARG A 434 15.72 39.30 37.30
CA ARG A 434 14.53 38.44 37.29
C ARG A 434 14.49 37.62 36.02
N VAL A 435 14.14 36.35 36.13
CA VAL A 435 14.00 35.45 34.98
C VAL A 435 12.61 34.84 34.98
N THR A 436 11.97 34.82 33.81
CA THR A 436 10.65 34.21 33.62
C THR A 436 10.50 33.72 32.19
N GLY A 437 9.39 33.09 31.88
CA GLY A 437 9.08 32.67 30.51
C GLY A 437 7.65 32.19 30.37
N SER A 438 7.27 31.85 29.14
CA SER A 438 5.97 31.25 28.81
C SER A 438 6.15 30.18 27.73
N ALA A 439 5.41 29.07 27.83
CA ALA A 439 5.39 28.03 26.81
C ALA A 439 3.95 27.78 26.36
N SER A 440 3.73 27.56 25.06
CA SER A 440 2.42 27.17 24.54
C SER A 440 2.03 25.74 24.94
N ARG A 441 3.02 24.87 25.17
CA ARG A 441 2.88 23.47 25.59
C ARG A 441 4.09 23.09 26.45
N ASN A 442 3.94 22.04 27.26
CA ASN A 442 5.02 21.48 28.08
C ASN A 442 5.67 22.51 29.03
N ARG A 443 4.83 23.23 29.79
CA ARG A 443 5.26 24.22 30.79
C ARG A 443 6.28 23.68 31.81
N PRO A 444 6.13 22.46 32.37
CA PRO A 444 7.08 21.94 33.36
C PRO A 444 8.53 21.80 32.84
N ALA A 445 8.72 21.49 31.54
CA ALA A 445 10.05 21.43 30.96
C ALA A 445 10.70 22.83 30.87
N LEU A 446 9.92 23.85 30.47
CA LEU A 446 10.40 25.22 30.44
C LEU A 446 10.75 25.73 31.85
N ASP A 447 9.93 25.39 32.85
CA ASP A 447 10.17 25.84 34.23
C ASP A 447 11.51 25.31 34.78
N ARG A 448 11.87 24.05 34.47
CA ARG A 448 13.20 23.50 34.79
C ARG A 448 14.33 24.25 34.08
N ASP A 449 14.13 24.61 32.81
CA ASP A 449 15.12 25.38 32.05
C ASP A 449 15.31 26.80 32.61
N ILE A 450 14.22 27.44 33.07
CA ILE A 450 14.24 28.74 33.73
C ILE A 450 14.95 28.66 35.08
N GLN A 451 14.67 27.63 35.88
CA GLN A 451 15.35 27.40 37.17
C GLN A 451 16.85 27.23 36.99
N ARG A 452 17.28 26.39 36.03
CA ARG A 452 18.70 26.24 35.68
C ARG A 452 19.33 27.56 35.26
N LEU A 453 18.63 28.35 34.45
CA LEU A 453 19.12 29.68 34.06
C LEU A 453 19.27 30.62 35.26
N ALA A 454 18.34 30.58 36.22
CA ALA A 454 18.43 31.35 37.46
C ALA A 454 19.61 30.89 38.33
N GLU A 455 19.87 29.58 38.43
CA GLU A 455 21.05 29.01 39.11
C GLU A 455 22.36 29.44 38.44
N ASP A 456 22.43 29.34 37.10
CA ASP A 456 23.57 29.79 36.31
C ASP A 456 23.85 31.28 36.59
N ILE A 457 22.82 32.13 36.63
CA ILE A 457 22.95 33.56 36.95
C ILE A 457 23.43 33.77 38.39
N ARG A 458 22.90 33.04 39.38
CA ARG A 458 23.37 33.13 40.77
C ARG A 458 24.86 32.83 40.88
N SER A 459 25.33 31.80 40.17
CA SER A 459 26.73 31.39 40.21
C SER A 459 27.69 32.49 39.71
N LEU A 460 27.24 33.37 38.81
CA LEU A 460 28.03 34.51 38.33
C LEU A 460 28.33 35.55 39.42
N PHE A 461 27.57 35.54 40.52
CA PHE A 461 27.65 36.54 41.59
C PHE A 461 27.91 35.93 42.97
N ALA A 462 28.17 34.62 43.04
CA ALA A 462 28.41 33.89 44.29
C ALA A 462 29.85 34.04 44.84
N ALA A 463 30.61 35.03 44.35
CA ALA A 463 32.01 35.28 44.70
C ALA A 463 32.24 36.71 45.21
#